data_AF-A0A2G2LKX6-F1
#
_entry.id   AF-A0A2G2LKX6-F1
#
_cell.length_a   1.000
_cell.length_b   1.000
_cell.length_c   1.000
_cell.angle_alpha   90.00
_cell.angle_beta   90.00
_cell.angle_gamma   90.00
#
_symmetry.space_group_name_H-M   'P 1'
#
loop_
_entity.id
_entity.type
_entity.pdbx_description
1 polymer ?
#
loop_
_entity_poly.entity_id
_entity_poly.type
_entity_poly.pdbx_seq_one_letter_code
_entity_poly.pdbx_strand_id
1 'polypeptide(L)'
;MTKMIPVKNTGKMPMYINSVMIPSGETHIFPEHQVPEHLRPGAEEVEDQQIENPLKTLLQNSIKDIAEALPGLSDDQIDELELLEVQDDDRTGMAKAFQEERLRRADLSLDDSEGDEGADEAK
;
A
#
# COMPACT_ATOMS: atom_id res chain seq x y z
N MET A 1 -24.48 -5.88 -22.35
CA MET A 1 -24.77 -4.45 -22.58
C MET A 1 -23.59 -3.87 -23.35
N THR A 2 -23.82 -3.13 -24.44
CA THR A 2 -22.72 -2.56 -25.24
C THR A 2 -22.13 -1.36 -24.51
N LYS A 3 -20.84 -1.43 -24.13
CA LYS A 3 -20.12 -0.33 -23.51
C LYS A 3 -19.91 0.80 -24.53
N MET A 4 -20.24 2.02 -24.13
CA MET A 4 -20.15 3.22 -24.96
C MET A 4 -18.94 4.04 -24.50
N ILE A 5 -18.08 4.44 -25.43
CA ILE A 5 -16.82 5.12 -25.20
C ILE A 5 -16.87 6.51 -25.85
N PRO A 6 -16.61 7.59 -25.09
CA PRO A 6 -16.42 8.92 -25.67
C PRO A 6 -15.02 9.04 -26.27
N VAL A 7 -14.95 9.41 -27.55
CA VAL A 7 -13.68 9.71 -28.23
C VAL A 7 -13.65 11.18 -28.62
N LYS A 8 -12.68 11.90 -28.07
CA LYS A 8 -12.45 13.32 -28.34
C LYS A 8 -11.31 13.51 -29.32
N ASN A 9 -11.54 14.26 -30.38
CA ASN A 9 -10.47 14.67 -31.29
C ASN A 9 -9.74 15.89 -30.72
N THR A 10 -8.53 15.70 -30.22
CA THR A 10 -7.65 16.76 -29.70
C THR A 10 -6.70 17.33 -30.76
N GLY A 11 -6.66 16.75 -31.96
CA GLY A 11 -5.81 17.18 -33.06
C GLY A 11 -6.42 18.34 -33.84
N LYS A 12 -5.60 19.01 -34.67
CA LYS A 12 -6.01 20.13 -35.56
C LYS A 12 -6.72 19.68 -36.83
N MET A 13 -6.69 18.38 -37.14
CA MET A 13 -7.27 17.78 -38.34
C MET A 13 -8.44 16.86 -37.96
N PRO A 14 -9.41 16.63 -38.85
CA PRO A 14 -10.49 15.67 -38.59
C PRO A 14 -9.93 14.26 -38.35
N MET A 15 -10.47 13.58 -37.34
CA MET A 15 -10.16 12.20 -36.97
C MET A 15 -11.25 11.29 -37.50
N TYR A 16 -10.91 10.10 -38.00
CA TYR A 16 -11.89 9.15 -38.53
C TYR A 16 -11.90 7.87 -37.70
N ILE A 17 -13.08 7.48 -37.21
CA ILE A 17 -13.31 6.21 -36.50
C ILE A 17 -14.45 5.47 -37.18
N ASN A 18 -14.16 4.28 -37.70
CA ASN A 18 -15.15 3.40 -38.34
C ASN A 18 -16.07 4.13 -39.33
N SER A 19 -15.48 4.92 -40.23
CA SER A 19 -16.16 5.77 -41.23
C SER A 19 -16.90 7.00 -40.71
N VAL A 20 -16.87 7.29 -39.40
CA VAL A 20 -17.38 8.53 -38.82
C VAL A 20 -16.25 9.54 -38.67
N MET A 21 -16.46 10.74 -39.21
CA MET A 21 -15.55 11.87 -39.07
C MET A 21 -15.86 12.62 -37.76
N ILE A 22 -14.83 12.86 -36.96
CA ILE A 22 -14.85 13.65 -35.73
C ILE A 22 -14.05 14.93 -35.99
N PRO A 23 -14.71 16.10 -36.10
CA PRO A 23 -14.03 17.39 -36.24
C PRO A 23 -13.08 17.70 -35.08
N SER A 24 -12.09 18.56 -35.32
CA SER A 24 -11.15 19.03 -34.30
C SER A 24 -11.89 19.68 -33.13
N GLY A 25 -11.67 19.20 -31.91
CA GLY A 25 -12.29 19.71 -30.69
C GLY A 25 -13.63 19.09 -30.33
N GLU A 26 -14.20 18.24 -31.19
CA GLU A 26 -15.47 17.55 -30.93
C GLU A 26 -15.27 16.18 -30.26
N THR A 27 -16.33 15.69 -29.61
CA THR A 27 -16.36 14.39 -28.94
C THR A 27 -17.56 13.61 -29.43
N HIS A 28 -17.32 12.36 -29.85
CA HIS A 28 -18.36 11.45 -30.33
C HIS A 28 -18.37 10.18 -29.49
N ILE A 29 -19.55 9.58 -29.33
CA ILE A 29 -19.74 8.37 -28.54
C ILE A 29 -19.82 7.18 -29.49
N PHE A 30 -18.96 6.19 -29.28
CA PHE A 30 -18.89 4.98 -30.09
C PHE A 30 -19.02 3.74 -29.22
N PRO A 31 -19.56 2.63 -29.75
CA PRO A 31 -19.50 1.36 -29.04
C PRO A 31 -18.06 0.84 -28.99
N GLU A 32 -17.67 0.21 -27.88
CA GLU A 32 -16.29 -0.19 -27.58
C GLU A 32 -15.60 -0.99 -28.69
N HIS A 33 -16.33 -1.90 -29.34
CA HIS A 33 -15.81 -2.73 -30.43
C HIS A 33 -15.48 -1.95 -31.72
N GLN A 34 -15.98 -0.70 -31.86
CA GLN A 34 -15.69 0.17 -33.01
C GLN A 34 -14.57 1.17 -32.75
N VAL A 35 -14.16 1.34 -31.49
CA VAL A 35 -13.06 2.23 -31.13
C VAL A 35 -11.75 1.46 -31.19
N PRO A 36 -10.73 1.94 -31.93
CA PRO A 36 -9.39 1.39 -31.90
C PRO A 36 -8.81 1.38 -30.48
N GLU A 37 -8.06 0.34 -30.13
CA GLU A 37 -7.60 0.10 -28.75
C GLU A 37 -6.83 1.29 -28.13
N HIS A 38 -6.04 2.00 -28.94
CA HIS A 38 -5.28 3.19 -28.53
C HIS A 38 -6.14 4.45 -28.29
N LEU A 39 -7.41 4.46 -28.72
CA LEU A 39 -8.37 5.56 -28.50
C LEU A 39 -9.49 5.17 -27.54
N ARG A 40 -9.55 3.89 -27.14
CA ARG A 40 -10.31 3.55 -25.95
C ARG A 40 -9.64 4.32 -24.82
N PRO A 41 -10.38 5.02 -23.94
CA PRO A 41 -9.82 5.45 -22.68
C PRO A 41 -9.21 4.17 -22.13
N GLY A 42 -7.86 4.18 -22.08
CA GLY A 42 -7.09 3.04 -21.68
C GLY A 42 -7.67 2.55 -20.37
N ALA A 43 -7.59 1.24 -20.18
CA ALA A 43 -7.58 0.65 -18.86
C ALA A 43 -7.24 1.74 -17.84
N GLU A 44 -8.18 2.06 -16.96
CA GLU A 44 -7.72 2.38 -15.63
C GLU A 44 -6.69 1.27 -15.38
N GLU A 45 -5.41 1.65 -15.25
CA GLU A 45 -4.71 1.19 -14.09
C GLU A 45 -5.75 1.35 -12.97
N VAL A 46 -6.56 0.31 -12.76
CA VAL A 46 -6.49 -0.39 -11.51
C VAL A 46 -4.98 -0.42 -11.29
N GLU A 47 -4.48 0.64 -10.64
CA GLU A 47 -3.66 0.46 -9.47
C GLU A 47 -4.29 -0.77 -8.87
N ASP A 48 -3.66 -1.91 -9.16
CA ASP A 48 -3.87 -3.07 -8.34
C ASP A 48 -3.78 -2.43 -6.96
N GLN A 49 -4.92 -2.35 -6.29
CA GLN A 49 -4.91 -2.44 -4.85
C GLN A 49 -4.36 -3.86 -4.66
N GLN A 50 -3.04 -4.02 -4.91
CA GLN A 50 -2.21 -4.92 -4.20
C GLN A 50 -2.71 -4.66 -2.81
N ILE A 51 -3.32 -5.69 -2.26
CA ILE A 51 -3.54 -5.80 -0.85
C ILE A 51 -2.12 -5.76 -0.30
N GLU A 52 -1.54 -4.56 -0.26
CA GLU A 52 -0.24 -4.31 0.28
C GLU A 52 -0.47 -4.72 1.71
N ASN A 53 0.24 -5.77 2.09
CA ASN A 53 0.28 -6.21 3.46
C ASN A 53 0.48 -4.93 4.28
N PRO A 54 -0.40 -4.56 5.24
CA PRO A 54 -0.36 -3.26 5.89
C PRO A 54 1.02 -2.95 6.51
N LEU A 55 1.78 -4.00 6.83
CA LEU A 55 3.18 -3.95 7.26
C LEU A 55 4.15 -3.46 6.17
N LYS A 56 3.91 -3.81 4.90
CA LYS A 56 4.68 -3.33 3.75
C LYS A 56 4.45 -1.84 3.47
N THR A 57 3.22 -1.35 3.64
CA THR A 57 2.93 0.09 3.55
C THR A 57 3.60 0.86 4.70
N LEU A 58 3.69 0.26 5.90
CA LEU A 58 4.46 0.83 7.02
C LEU A 58 5.94 1.03 6.65
N LEU A 59 6.56 0.08 5.95
CA LEU A 59 7.96 0.15 5.50
C LEU A 59 8.26 1.28 4.50
N GLN A 60 7.25 1.80 3.80
CA GLN A 60 7.39 2.94 2.88
C GLN A 60 7.61 4.28 3.62
N ASN A 61 7.34 4.33 4.93
CA ASN A 61 7.53 5.54 5.74
C ASN A 61 8.99 5.70 6.19
N SER A 62 9.27 6.83 6.87
CA SER A 62 10.60 7.07 7.42
C SER A 62 10.86 6.16 8.63
N ILE A 63 12.13 5.85 8.89
CA ILE A 63 12.55 5.02 10.04
C ILE A 63 11.99 5.56 11.37
N LYS A 64 11.83 6.89 11.49
CA LYS A 64 11.25 7.52 12.68
C LYS A 64 9.76 7.19 12.86
N ASP A 65 8.99 7.30 11.78
CA ASP A 65 7.55 7.02 11.81
C ASP A 65 7.30 5.53 12.08
N ILE A 66 8.17 4.66 11.55
CA ILE A 66 8.10 3.22 11.80
C ILE A 66 8.41 2.92 13.27
N ALA A 67 9.46 3.52 13.84
CA ALA A 67 9.83 3.35 15.25
C ALA A 67 8.71 3.81 16.20
N GLU A 68 7.95 4.85 15.85
CA GLU A 68 6.77 5.29 16.62
C GLU A 68 5.58 4.34 16.52
N ALA A 69 5.48 3.57 15.41
CA ALA A 69 4.42 2.59 15.20
C ALA A 69 4.73 1.21 15.83
N LEU A 70 6.00 0.88 16.09
CA LEU A 70 6.43 -0.41 16.66
C LEU A 70 5.70 -0.81 17.96
N PRO A 71 5.46 0.09 18.94
CA PRO A 71 4.76 -0.27 20.17
C PRO A 71 3.31 -0.71 19.96
N GLY A 72 2.70 -0.36 18.83
CA GLY A 72 1.34 -0.76 18.47
C GLY A 72 1.24 -2.13 17.79
N LEU A 73 2.37 -2.76 17.45
CA LEU A 73 2.44 -4.04 16.74
C LEU A 73 2.64 -5.21 17.70
N SER A 74 2.10 -6.37 17.36
CA SER A 74 2.41 -7.63 18.06
C SER A 74 3.82 -8.15 17.72
N ASP A 75 4.35 -9.07 18.53
CA ASP A 75 5.67 -9.66 18.29
C ASP A 75 5.75 -10.36 16.92
N ASP A 76 4.69 -11.11 16.55
CA ASP A 76 4.57 -11.76 15.24
C ASP A 76 4.62 -10.75 14.08
N GLN A 77 4.00 -9.57 14.26
CA GLN A 77 4.03 -8.50 13.26
C GLN A 77 5.39 -7.83 13.16
N ILE A 78 6.14 -7.73 14.26
CA ILE A 78 7.51 -7.21 14.24
C ILE A 78 8.43 -8.18 13.50
N ASP A 79 8.30 -9.49 13.75
CA ASP A 79 9.05 -10.53 13.05
C ASP A 79 8.76 -10.51 11.53
N GLU A 80 7.48 -10.37 11.14
CA GLU A 80 7.08 -10.27 9.74
C GLU A 80 7.63 -8.99 9.07
N LEU A 81 7.62 -7.86 9.79
CA LEU A 81 8.09 -6.57 9.29
C LEU A 81 9.63 -6.54 9.15
N GLU A 82 10.36 -7.24 10.04
CA GLU A 82 11.80 -7.49 9.92
C GLU A 82 12.15 -8.35 8.69
N LEU A 83 11.39 -9.43 8.44
CA LEU A 83 11.58 -10.28 7.27
C LEU A 83 11.32 -9.52 5.96
N LEU A 84 10.28 -8.68 5.92
CA LEU A 84 9.94 -7.87 4.76
C LEU A 84 11.00 -6.79 4.48
N GLU A 85 11.57 -6.17 5.52
CA GLU A 85 12.64 -5.18 5.39
C GLU A 85 13.92 -5.77 4.77
N VAL A 86 14.32 -6.97 5.22
CA VAL A 86 15.50 -7.68 4.69
C VAL A 86 15.32 -8.06 3.21
N GLN A 87 14.08 -8.24 2.75
CA GLN A 87 13.79 -8.60 1.36
C GLN A 87 13.85 -7.40 0.40
N ASP A 88 13.46 -6.20 0.83
CA ASP A 88 13.33 -5.03 -0.05
C ASP A 88 14.53 -4.06 0.01
N ASP A 89 15.05 -3.68 1.19
CA ASP A 89 15.99 -2.53 1.27
C ASP A 89 17.05 -2.60 2.40
N ASP A 90 16.97 -3.57 3.32
CA ASP A 90 17.93 -3.84 4.43
C ASP A 90 18.52 -2.57 5.09
N ARG A 91 17.66 -1.68 5.59
CA ARG A 91 18.09 -0.42 6.20
C ARG A 91 18.72 -0.71 7.56
N THR A 92 20.02 -0.45 7.70
CA THR A 92 20.77 -0.66 8.96
C THR A 92 20.16 0.07 10.18
N GLY A 93 19.44 1.18 9.95
CA GLY A 93 18.73 1.91 11.01
C GLY A 93 17.48 1.20 11.53
N MET A 94 16.83 0.37 10.70
CA MET A 94 15.63 -0.39 11.06
C MET A 94 15.95 -1.57 11.98
N ALA A 95 17.03 -2.30 11.70
CA ALA A 95 17.50 -3.39 12.57
C ALA A 95 17.74 -2.93 14.01
N LYS A 96 18.27 -1.70 14.18
CA LYS A 96 18.46 -1.09 15.50
C LYS A 96 17.12 -0.76 16.19
N ALA A 97 16.14 -0.27 15.45
CA ALA A 97 14.81 0.04 15.97
C ALA A 97 14.08 -1.23 16.45
N PHE A 98 14.15 -2.33 15.70
CA PHE A 98 13.57 -3.61 16.13
C PHE A 98 14.23 -4.15 17.40
N GLN A 99 15.56 -4.08 17.49
CA GLN A 99 16.28 -4.52 18.69
C GLN A 99 15.92 -3.68 19.92
N GLU A 100 15.85 -2.35 19.77
CA GLU A 100 15.44 -1.45 20.85
C GLU A 100 14.02 -1.73 21.34
N GLU A 101 13.08 -2.00 20.44
CA GLU A 101 11.70 -2.36 20.82
C GLU A 101 11.63 -3.72 21.53
N ARG A 102 12.35 -4.75 21.05
CA ARG A 102 12.39 -6.07 21.73
C ARG A 102 12.96 -5.97 23.14
N LEU A 103 14.02 -5.19 23.32
CA LEU A 103 14.59 -4.93 24.65
C LEU A 103 13.59 -4.21 25.56
N ARG A 104 12.91 -3.18 25.04
CA ARG A 104 11.87 -2.48 25.79
C ARG A 104 10.74 -3.41 26.25
N ARG A 105 10.30 -4.35 25.40
CA ARG A 105 9.27 -5.34 25.76
C ARG A 105 9.77 -6.33 26.80
N ALA A 106 11.02 -6.78 26.68
CA ALA A 106 11.64 -7.65 27.66
C ALA A 106 11.70 -6.97 29.05
N ASP A 107 12.11 -5.70 29.10
CA ASP A 107 12.14 -4.91 30.34
C ASP A 107 10.74 -4.77 30.97
N LEU A 108 9.72 -4.48 30.16
CA LEU A 108 8.32 -4.44 30.62
C LEU A 108 7.84 -5.80 31.16
N SER A 109 8.19 -6.90 30.48
CA SER A 109 7.79 -8.25 30.91
C SER A 109 8.48 -8.72 32.20
N LEU A 110 9.69 -8.19 32.48
CA LEU A 110 10.42 -8.48 33.72
C LEU A 110 9.81 -7.74 34.91
N ASP A 111 9.37 -6.49 34.72
CA ASP A 111 8.79 -5.64 35.77
C ASP A 111 7.41 -6.16 36.26
N ASP A 112 6.60 -6.75 35.38
CA ASP A 112 5.31 -7.38 35.74
C ASP A 112 5.47 -8.70 36.55
N SER A 113 6.68 -9.25 36.64
CA SER A 113 6.94 -10.52 37.34
C SER A 113 7.43 -10.37 38.79
N GLU A 114 7.70 -9.14 39.27
CA GLU A 114 8.16 -8.87 40.64
C GLU A 114 7.02 -8.51 41.63
N GLY A 115 5.76 -8.77 41.28
CA GLY A 115 4.57 -8.31 42.02
C GLY A 115 3.74 -9.31 42.82
N ASP A 116 4.10 -10.61 42.90
CA ASP A 116 3.26 -11.62 43.57
C ASP A 116 4.05 -12.64 44.42
N GLU A 117 4.79 -12.17 45.42
CA GLU A 117 5.15 -13.01 46.57
C GLU A 117 5.04 -12.20 47.87
N GLY A 118 3.92 -12.35 48.60
CA GLY A 118 3.84 -11.86 49.97
C GLY A 118 2.46 -11.59 50.57
N ALA A 119 1.45 -12.42 50.30
CA ALA A 119 0.24 -12.42 51.13
C ALA A 119 -0.12 -13.85 51.54
N ASP A 120 -0.48 -13.99 52.82
CA ASP A 120 -0.74 -15.22 53.59
C ASP A 120 0.52 -16.02 53.99
N GLU A 121 0.80 -16.31 55.27
CA GLU A 121 -0.13 -16.73 56.30
C GLU A 121 0.56 -16.58 57.68
N ALA A 122 0.05 -15.74 58.59
CA ALA A 122 0.48 -15.70 59.99
C ALA A 122 -0.73 -15.96 60.90
N LYS A 123 -0.70 -17.13 61.53
CA LYS A 123 -1.62 -17.69 62.52
C LYS A 123 -1.99 -16.74 63.66
#